data_AF-M3ACT5-F1
#
_entry.id   AF-M3ACT5-F1
#
_cell.length_a   1.000
_cell.length_b   1.000
_cell.length_c   1.000
_cell.angle_alpha   90.00
_cell.angle_beta   90.00
_cell.angle_gamma   90.00
#
_symmetry.space_group_name_H-M   'P 1'
#
loop_
_entity.id
_entity.type
_entity.pdbx_description
1 polymer ?
#
loop_
_entity_poly.entity_id
_entity_poly.type
_entity_poly.pdbx_seq_one_letter_code
_entity_poly.pdbx_strand_id
1 'polypeptide(L)'
;MPFWSPAMTEVDSPSSATSVVSSQTQAAHDTFISKLQTSIPFTPDQQAIERLRQRVTSLLLSDLTSVLFKEGSETDNAFWSGLGKELTERHFHTLHPLHSSIGSQTPTADSVSNLKPPFVRFGFETAFEILLQKFSITSNPAAKLGHIYDIDKLLLPYMMEQGTRGSPSASFMRHASGDAQLENDASVLSTNETSVTGFRSVFSKSSLRPSTIFRDLQYIAALLPSATLQGTSQGKAFTNAAVAITSLKNEVRGIMVETADSIINYHSNNRGHGRSSSTAQQQRDSATFSAPSRTPSAEDIARYSMADAAYLYQIAAKEGDIVAQRELATLYLTHPELMEHVISPFSRPRDVFKEELEGKWRKNQDPNRCDPVTMCVAHHWMSLSAKGGDSLAKEYLRQREEMDSF
;
A
#
# COMPACT_ATOMS: atom_id res chain seq x y z
N MET A 1 10.45 3.34 -14.58
CA MET A 1 10.96 2.52 -13.46
C MET A 1 10.12 1.24 -13.40
N PRO A 2 10.69 0.04 -13.59
CA PRO A 2 10.02 -1.18 -13.17
C PRO A 2 9.92 -1.17 -11.63
N PHE A 3 8.72 -1.34 -11.10
CA PHE A 3 8.39 -1.06 -9.68
C PHE A 3 8.96 -2.09 -8.69
N TRP A 4 9.54 -3.19 -9.18
CA TRP A 4 10.21 -4.21 -8.38
C TRP A 4 11.49 -4.66 -9.10
N SER A 5 12.66 -4.36 -8.54
CA SER A 5 13.92 -4.96 -9.00
C SER A 5 14.14 -6.30 -8.28
N PRO A 6 14.64 -7.33 -8.97
CA PRO A 6 15.05 -8.57 -8.30
C PRO A 6 16.27 -8.31 -7.39
N ALA A 7 16.43 -9.16 -6.38
CA ALA A 7 17.55 -9.08 -5.44
C ALA A 7 18.89 -9.06 -6.19
N MET A 8 19.75 -8.09 -5.87
CA MET A 8 21.09 -8.02 -6.43
C MET A 8 21.92 -9.21 -5.95
N THR A 9 22.29 -10.09 -6.88
CA THR A 9 23.40 -11.02 -6.67
C THR A 9 24.70 -10.24 -6.75
N GLU A 10 25.12 -9.66 -5.63
CA GLU A 10 26.52 -9.27 -5.43
C GLU A 10 27.35 -10.56 -5.37
N VAL A 11 28.24 -10.75 -6.35
CA VAL A 11 29.27 -11.81 -6.34
C VAL A 11 30.64 -11.14 -6.50
N ASP A 12 31.43 -11.29 -5.44
CA ASP A 12 32.89 -11.25 -5.33
C ASP A 12 33.69 -9.97 -5.67
N SER A 13 34.74 -9.81 -4.86
CA SER A 13 35.83 -8.84 -5.02
C SER A 13 37.03 -9.51 -5.76
N PRO A 14 38.17 -8.85 -6.00
CA PRO A 14 38.60 -8.60 -7.37
C PRO A 14 39.76 -9.49 -7.84
N SER A 15 39.80 -9.77 -9.15
CA SER A 15 41.08 -9.98 -9.87
C SER A 15 40.98 -9.63 -11.35
N SER A 16 42.05 -9.00 -11.82
CA SER A 16 42.23 -8.36 -13.12
C SER A 16 42.04 -9.25 -14.35
N ALA A 17 41.44 -8.72 -15.42
CA ALA A 17 42.14 -8.50 -16.70
C ALA A 17 41.28 -7.72 -17.72
N THR A 18 41.87 -6.67 -18.33
CA THR A 18 41.64 -6.17 -19.71
C THR A 18 40.25 -6.41 -20.34
N SER A 19 39.36 -5.40 -20.46
CA SER A 19 39.37 -4.36 -21.52
C SER A 19 38.00 -4.36 -22.25
N VAL A 20 37.46 -3.31 -22.89
CA VAL A 20 37.76 -1.86 -23.03
C VAL A 20 36.46 -1.14 -23.44
N VAL A 21 36.31 0.16 -23.10
CA VAL A 21 35.31 1.12 -23.70
C VAL A 21 33.82 0.81 -23.43
N SER A 22 32.90 1.75 -23.22
CA SER A 22 32.92 3.13 -22.70
C SER A 22 31.50 3.50 -22.30
N SER A 23 31.33 4.40 -21.34
CA SER A 23 30.04 4.92 -20.89
C SER A 23 29.25 5.62 -22.01
N GLN A 24 27.93 5.44 -22.04
CA GLN A 24 26.98 6.56 -22.14
C GLN A 24 25.54 6.16 -21.81
N THR A 25 24.97 6.86 -20.84
CA THR A 25 23.53 6.90 -20.56
C THR A 25 22.86 7.90 -21.49
N GLN A 26 21.84 7.48 -22.24
CA GLN A 26 20.82 8.39 -22.79
C GLN A 26 19.43 7.80 -22.58
N ALA A 27 18.49 8.67 -22.23
CA ALA A 27 17.09 8.31 -22.02
C ALA A 27 16.27 8.62 -23.28
N ALA A 28 15.18 7.87 -23.43
CA ALA A 28 13.98 8.18 -24.22
C ALA A 28 14.15 8.60 -25.71
N HIS A 29 13.70 7.73 -26.60
CA HIS A 29 12.75 8.12 -27.65
C HIS A 29 11.90 6.91 -28.08
N ASP A 30 10.58 7.09 -28.12
CA ASP A 30 9.65 6.15 -28.75
C ASP A 30 9.92 6.06 -30.27
N THR A 31 9.69 4.91 -30.90
CA THR A 31 8.41 4.56 -31.59
C THR A 31 8.59 3.28 -32.43
N PHE A 32 7.52 2.48 -32.60
CA PHE A 32 7.37 1.38 -33.57
C PHE A 32 8.41 0.22 -33.59
N ILE A 33 8.08 -0.88 -32.89
CA ILE A 33 7.95 -2.18 -33.58
C ILE A 33 6.63 -2.84 -33.16
N SER A 34 5.63 -2.72 -34.02
CA SER A 34 4.50 -3.64 -34.08
C SER A 34 4.92 -4.87 -34.89
N LYS A 35 4.46 -6.07 -34.49
CA LYS A 35 4.67 -7.38 -35.17
C LYS A 35 6.07 -7.99 -35.04
N LEU A 36 6.25 -8.87 -34.05
CA LEU A 36 6.21 -10.33 -34.30
C LEU A 36 6.10 -11.12 -32.97
N GLN A 37 5.01 -10.95 -32.23
CA GLN A 37 4.79 -11.69 -30.98
C GLN A 37 4.19 -13.07 -31.23
N THR A 38 4.94 -13.91 -31.95
CA THR A 38 4.65 -15.35 -32.02
C THR A 38 4.88 -15.93 -30.63
N SER A 39 3.81 -16.31 -29.93
CA SER A 39 3.93 -17.16 -28.75
C SER A 39 4.51 -18.50 -29.20
N ILE A 40 5.83 -18.67 -29.06
CA ILE A 40 6.48 -19.96 -29.33
C ILE A 40 5.83 -20.96 -28.37
N PRO A 41 5.10 -21.98 -28.88
CA PRO A 41 4.47 -22.94 -28.00
C PRO A 41 5.58 -23.71 -27.29
N PHE A 42 5.55 -23.71 -25.96
CA PHE A 42 6.47 -24.51 -25.15
C PHE A 42 6.51 -25.95 -25.66
N THR A 43 7.73 -26.48 -25.86
CA THR A 43 7.92 -27.90 -26.16
C THR A 43 7.28 -28.74 -25.05
N PRO A 44 6.82 -29.98 -25.34
CA PRO A 44 6.18 -30.83 -24.33
C PRO A 44 7.02 -30.98 -23.06
N ASP A 45 8.34 -31.06 -23.20
CA ASP A 45 9.30 -31.13 -22.08
C ASP A 45 9.33 -29.82 -21.26
N GLN A 46 9.35 -28.65 -21.90
CA GLN A 46 9.27 -27.37 -21.19
C GLN A 46 7.96 -27.24 -20.42
N GLN A 47 6.84 -27.70 -20.97
CA GLN A 47 5.56 -27.71 -20.24
C GLN A 47 5.57 -28.70 -19.08
N ALA A 48 6.26 -29.85 -19.21
CA ALA A 48 6.42 -30.81 -18.12
C ALA A 48 7.28 -30.23 -16.99
N ILE A 49 8.39 -29.55 -17.32
CA ILE A 49 9.27 -28.85 -16.38
C ILE A 49 8.51 -27.72 -15.66
N GLU A 50 7.72 -26.91 -16.37
CA GLU A 50 6.92 -25.85 -15.74
C GLU A 50 5.84 -26.41 -14.80
N ARG A 51 5.17 -27.51 -15.17
CA ARG A 51 4.22 -28.19 -14.27
C ARG A 51 4.92 -28.76 -13.04
N LEU A 52 6.13 -29.31 -13.19
CA LEU A 52 6.94 -29.79 -12.07
C LEU A 52 7.35 -28.63 -11.15
N ARG A 53 7.87 -27.54 -11.71
CA ARG A 53 8.24 -26.31 -10.99
C ARG A 53 7.07 -25.78 -10.18
N GLN A 54 5.89 -25.61 -10.80
CA GLN A 54 4.68 -25.16 -10.12
C GLN A 54 4.26 -26.08 -8.96
N ARG A 55 4.38 -27.41 -9.13
CA ARG A 55 4.07 -28.39 -8.06
C ARG A 55 5.06 -28.29 -6.90
N VAL A 56 6.36 -28.25 -7.19
CA VAL A 56 7.42 -28.12 -6.16
C VAL A 56 7.29 -26.80 -5.42
N THR A 57 7.11 -25.67 -6.12
CA THR A 57 6.87 -24.36 -5.51
C THR A 57 5.60 -24.37 -4.65
N SER A 58 4.51 -25.00 -5.12
CA SER A 58 3.28 -25.11 -4.33
C SER A 58 3.43 -25.97 -3.07
N LEU A 59 4.24 -27.03 -3.12
CA LEU A 59 4.52 -27.88 -1.97
C LEU A 59 5.37 -27.13 -0.94
N LEU A 60 6.48 -26.54 -1.39
CA LEU A 60 7.37 -25.73 -0.55
C LEU A 60 6.63 -24.56 0.08
N LEU A 61 5.77 -23.84 -0.67
CA LEU A 61 4.94 -22.79 -0.09
C LEU A 61 3.90 -23.33 0.89
N SER A 62 3.27 -24.48 0.62
CA SER A 62 2.31 -25.08 1.56
C SER A 62 2.97 -25.36 2.91
N ASP A 63 4.15 -25.99 2.89
CA ASP A 63 4.89 -26.33 4.10
C ASP A 63 5.44 -25.06 4.79
N LEU A 64 6.12 -24.18 4.05
CA LEU A 64 6.70 -22.94 4.60
C LEU A 64 5.63 -21.99 5.13
N THR A 65 4.53 -21.75 4.41
CA THR A 65 3.47 -20.80 4.84
C THR A 65 2.62 -21.31 6.00
N SER A 66 2.63 -22.63 6.24
CA SER A 66 1.97 -23.21 7.43
C SER A 66 2.70 -22.85 8.74
N VAL A 67 4.02 -22.58 8.66
CA VAL A 67 4.89 -22.29 9.81
C VAL A 67 5.34 -20.82 9.85
N LEU A 68 5.68 -20.23 8.71
CA LEU A 68 6.24 -18.89 8.55
C LEU A 68 5.24 -18.00 7.78
N PHE A 69 5.06 -16.74 8.20
CA PHE A 69 4.18 -15.78 7.52
C PHE A 69 2.71 -16.21 7.38
N LYS A 70 2.21 -17.13 8.23
CA LYS A 70 0.80 -17.55 8.26
C LYS A 70 -0.17 -16.36 8.31
N GLU A 71 0.19 -15.36 9.10
CA GLU A 71 -0.58 -14.13 9.35
C GLU A 71 -0.42 -13.06 8.26
N GLY A 72 0.44 -13.29 7.26
CA GLY A 72 0.70 -12.37 6.15
C GLY A 72 2.13 -11.83 6.15
N SER A 73 2.31 -10.72 5.43
CA SER A 73 3.51 -9.88 5.52
C SER A 73 3.44 -8.94 6.72
N GLU A 74 4.55 -8.28 7.05
CA GLU A 74 4.55 -7.20 8.05
C GLU A 74 3.57 -6.07 7.67
N THR A 75 3.53 -5.69 6.39
CA THR A 75 2.56 -4.73 5.84
C THR A 75 1.12 -5.18 6.04
N ASP A 76 0.81 -6.46 5.79
CA ASP A 76 -0.53 -7.01 6.01
C ASP A 76 -0.93 -6.87 7.48
N ASN A 77 -0.07 -7.27 8.42
CA ASN A 77 -0.36 -7.15 9.84
C ASN A 77 -0.49 -5.69 10.30
N ALA A 78 0.42 -4.82 9.85
CA ALA A 78 0.46 -3.40 10.22
C ALA A 78 -0.77 -2.61 9.73
N PHE A 79 -1.34 -2.97 8.56
CA PHE A 79 -2.48 -2.28 7.97
C PHE A 79 -3.83 -2.90 8.41
N TRP A 80 -3.87 -4.21 8.67
CA TRP A 80 -5.10 -4.95 8.95
C TRP A 80 -5.30 -5.34 10.42
N SER A 81 -4.38 -4.99 11.32
CA SER A 81 -4.53 -5.15 12.78
C SER A 81 -4.38 -3.84 13.56
N GLY A 82 -4.79 -3.87 14.84
CA GLY A 82 -4.59 -2.78 15.81
C GLY A 82 -5.00 -1.39 15.32
N LEU A 83 -4.15 -0.41 15.62
CA LEU A 83 -4.35 1.00 15.25
C LEU A 83 -4.38 1.21 13.73
N GLY A 84 -3.55 0.51 12.96
CA GLY A 84 -3.53 0.62 11.50
C GLY A 84 -4.84 0.21 10.86
N LYS A 85 -5.47 -0.86 11.39
CA LYS A 85 -6.83 -1.27 11.01
C LYS A 85 -7.85 -0.16 11.29
N GLU A 86 -7.83 0.40 12.50
CA GLU A 86 -8.78 1.43 12.94
C GLU A 86 -8.75 2.66 12.01
N LEU A 87 -7.56 3.17 11.70
CA LEU A 87 -7.39 4.30 10.77
C LEU A 87 -7.82 3.94 9.35
N THR A 88 -7.48 2.74 8.89
CA THR A 88 -7.80 2.29 7.54
C THR A 88 -9.30 2.08 7.33
N GLU A 89 -9.99 1.45 8.29
CA GLU A 89 -11.44 1.26 8.23
C GLU A 89 -12.16 2.60 8.31
N ARG A 90 -11.72 3.52 9.18
CA ARG A 90 -12.25 4.89 9.23
C ARG A 90 -12.14 5.60 7.87
N HIS A 91 -10.97 5.57 7.23
CA HIS A 91 -10.77 6.17 5.90
C HIS A 91 -11.67 5.52 4.83
N PHE A 92 -11.68 4.19 4.75
CA PHE A 92 -12.46 3.50 3.73
C PHE A 92 -13.98 3.65 3.92
N HIS A 93 -14.46 3.84 5.17
CA HIS A 93 -15.84 4.25 5.42
C HIS A 93 -16.14 5.66 4.87
N THR A 94 -15.23 6.63 5.03
CA THR A 94 -15.35 7.97 4.43
C THR A 94 -15.36 7.93 2.90
N LEU A 95 -14.65 6.98 2.28
CA LEU A 95 -14.70 6.75 0.82
C LEU A 95 -16.02 6.12 0.33
N HIS A 96 -16.82 5.50 1.21
CA HIS A 96 -18.10 4.86 0.86
C HIS A 96 -19.26 5.31 1.80
N PRO A 97 -19.70 6.59 1.78
CA PRO A 97 -20.72 7.09 2.72
C PRO A 97 -22.13 6.47 2.57
N LEU A 98 -22.41 5.82 1.43
CA LEU A 98 -23.76 5.52 0.94
C LEU A 98 -24.40 4.21 1.46
N HIS A 99 -23.94 3.65 2.59
CA HIS A 99 -24.56 2.42 3.14
C HIS A 99 -24.95 2.47 4.62
N SER A 100 -24.73 3.61 5.30
CA SER A 100 -25.06 3.81 6.72
C SER A 100 -26.42 4.48 6.92
N SER A 101 -27.48 3.92 6.33
CA SER A 101 -28.87 4.30 6.63
C SER A 101 -29.85 3.15 6.39
N ILE A 102 -29.66 2.05 7.12
CA ILE A 102 -30.79 1.16 7.43
C ILE A 102 -31.54 1.83 8.59
N GLY A 103 -32.39 2.78 8.22
CA GLY A 103 -33.34 3.39 9.15
C GLY A 103 -34.29 2.31 9.67
N SER A 104 -34.51 2.31 10.98
CA SER A 104 -35.53 1.49 11.63
C SER A 104 -36.90 1.77 11.01
N GLN A 105 -37.39 0.86 10.17
CA GLN A 105 -38.78 0.85 9.72
C GLN A 105 -39.50 -0.31 10.40
N THR A 106 -40.32 0.04 11.37
CA THR A 106 -41.31 -0.84 12.00
C THR A 106 -42.26 -1.43 10.96
N PRO A 107 -42.60 -2.73 11.03
CA PRO A 107 -43.47 -3.35 10.04
C PRO A 107 -44.93 -2.96 10.26
N THR A 108 -45.44 -2.03 9.44
CA THR A 108 -46.88 -1.88 9.20
C THR A 108 -47.31 -2.87 8.13
N ALA A 109 -48.34 -3.66 8.42
CA ALA A 109 -48.93 -4.62 7.49
C ALA A 109 -49.70 -3.94 6.33
N ASP A 110 -50.16 -4.78 5.41
CA ASP A 110 -51.13 -4.51 4.34
C ASP A 110 -50.65 -3.72 3.10
N SER A 111 -50.15 -4.47 2.11
CA SER A 111 -50.52 -4.28 0.70
C SER A 111 -50.14 -5.50 -0.14
N VAL A 112 -51.10 -6.40 -0.36
CA VAL A 112 -50.94 -7.52 -1.31
C VAL A 112 -51.03 -6.97 -2.73
N SER A 113 -49.90 -6.96 -3.45
CA SER A 113 -49.89 -6.68 -4.89
C SER A 113 -49.08 -7.75 -5.63
N ASN A 114 -49.69 -8.31 -6.68
CA ASN A 114 -49.07 -9.33 -7.53
C ASN A 114 -47.87 -8.73 -8.28
N LEU A 115 -46.66 -9.18 -7.96
CA LEU A 115 -45.48 -8.87 -8.75
C LEU A 115 -44.74 -10.16 -9.15
N LYS A 116 -44.46 -10.21 -10.46
CA LYS A 116 -43.63 -11.16 -11.21
C LYS A 116 -42.43 -11.67 -10.38
N PRO A 117 -42.06 -12.96 -10.45
CA PRO A 117 -40.97 -13.50 -9.64
C PRO A 117 -39.73 -12.62 -9.78
N PRO A 118 -39.11 -12.19 -8.67
CA PRO A 118 -37.95 -11.31 -8.73
C PRO A 118 -36.85 -12.05 -9.49
N PHE A 119 -36.37 -11.45 -10.58
CA PHE A 119 -35.18 -11.94 -11.27
C PHE A 119 -34.08 -12.06 -10.23
N VAL A 120 -33.55 -13.28 -10.04
CA VAL A 120 -32.49 -13.55 -9.07
C VAL A 120 -31.25 -12.80 -9.54
N ARG A 121 -31.03 -11.63 -8.91
CA ARG A 121 -29.89 -10.76 -9.17
C ARG A 121 -28.62 -11.49 -8.77
N PHE A 122 -27.57 -11.38 -9.58
CA PHE A 122 -26.31 -12.03 -9.29
C PHE A 122 -25.71 -11.47 -8.00
N GLY A 123 -25.39 -12.35 -7.04
CA GLY A 123 -24.79 -11.97 -5.76
C GLY A 123 -23.30 -11.68 -5.92
N PHE A 124 -22.95 -10.51 -6.46
CA PHE A 124 -21.55 -10.10 -6.69
C PHE A 124 -20.71 -10.16 -5.41
N GLU A 125 -21.20 -9.60 -4.30
CA GLU A 125 -20.55 -9.65 -3.00
C GLU A 125 -20.22 -11.11 -2.59
N THR A 126 -21.19 -12.02 -2.60
CA THR A 126 -20.99 -13.43 -2.26
C THR A 126 -20.04 -14.15 -3.22
N ALA A 127 -20.05 -13.80 -4.52
CA ALA A 127 -19.10 -14.33 -5.48
C ALA A 127 -17.67 -13.85 -5.18
N PHE A 128 -17.48 -12.58 -4.82
CA PHE A 128 -16.18 -12.06 -4.39
C PHE A 128 -15.71 -12.68 -3.06
N GLU A 129 -16.59 -12.84 -2.07
CA GLU A 129 -16.29 -13.55 -0.82
C GLU A 129 -15.72 -14.95 -1.09
N ILE A 130 -16.42 -15.75 -1.92
CA ILE A 130 -16.00 -17.11 -2.28
C ILE A 130 -14.66 -17.09 -3.03
N LEU A 131 -14.45 -16.17 -3.96
CA LEU A 131 -13.20 -16.08 -4.74
C LEU A 131 -12.01 -15.61 -3.90
N LEU A 132 -12.21 -14.65 -2.99
CA LEU A 132 -11.18 -14.11 -2.11
C LEU A 132 -10.85 -15.06 -0.95
N GLN A 133 -11.83 -15.83 -0.47
CA GLN A 133 -11.59 -16.97 0.43
C GLN A 133 -10.76 -18.05 -0.27
N LYS A 134 -11.12 -18.46 -1.50
CA LYS A 134 -10.35 -19.40 -2.32
C LYS A 134 -8.92 -18.91 -2.59
N PHE A 135 -8.77 -17.63 -2.92
CA PHE A 135 -7.47 -16.99 -3.07
C PHE A 135 -6.61 -17.14 -1.82
N SER A 136 -7.16 -16.80 -0.65
CA SER A 136 -6.46 -16.83 0.63
C SER A 136 -5.96 -18.23 1.01
N ILE A 137 -6.79 -19.28 0.86
CA ILE A 137 -6.42 -20.67 1.22
C ILE A 137 -5.48 -21.35 0.19
N THR A 138 -5.39 -20.83 -1.03
CA THR A 138 -4.62 -21.46 -2.11
C THR A 138 -3.12 -21.17 -1.95
N SER A 139 -2.26 -22.18 -1.77
CA SER A 139 -0.80 -21.96 -1.70
C SER A 139 -0.13 -21.78 -3.07
N ASN A 140 -0.68 -22.35 -4.15
CA ASN A 140 -0.08 -22.31 -5.49
C ASN A 140 -0.21 -20.90 -6.12
N PRO A 141 0.90 -20.21 -6.47
CA PRO A 141 0.84 -18.85 -7.04
C PRO A 141 0.10 -18.78 -8.38
N ALA A 142 0.18 -19.82 -9.23
CA ALA A 142 -0.53 -19.84 -10.51
C ALA A 142 -2.05 -19.99 -10.32
N ALA A 143 -2.48 -20.71 -9.29
CA ALA A 143 -3.90 -20.80 -8.94
C ALA A 143 -4.39 -19.52 -8.23
N LYS A 144 -3.58 -18.88 -7.38
CA LYS A 144 -3.88 -17.53 -6.85
C LYS A 144 -4.08 -16.51 -7.97
N LEU A 145 -3.21 -16.52 -8.99
CA LEU A 145 -3.34 -15.71 -10.20
C LEU A 145 -4.67 -15.99 -10.95
N GLY A 146 -5.06 -17.26 -11.05
CA GLY A 146 -6.36 -17.66 -11.60
C GLY A 146 -7.56 -17.05 -10.86
N HIS A 147 -7.55 -17.08 -9.52
CA HIS A 147 -8.61 -16.47 -8.71
C HIS A 147 -8.70 -14.94 -8.91
N ILE A 148 -7.57 -14.23 -9.02
CA ILE A 148 -7.55 -12.79 -9.34
C ILE A 148 -8.19 -12.54 -10.72
N TYR A 149 -7.88 -13.36 -11.72
CA TYR A 149 -8.47 -13.24 -13.06
C TYR A 149 -9.97 -13.53 -13.09
N ASP A 150 -10.47 -14.45 -12.26
CA ASP A 150 -11.90 -14.69 -12.13
C ASP A 150 -12.63 -13.56 -11.40
N ILE A 151 -11.96 -12.87 -10.47
CA ILE A 151 -12.47 -11.62 -9.88
C ILE A 151 -12.56 -10.52 -10.94
N ASP A 152 -11.49 -10.27 -11.71
CA ASP A 152 -11.39 -9.22 -12.75
C ASP A 152 -12.55 -9.28 -13.75
N LYS A 153 -12.92 -10.48 -14.21
CA LYS A 153 -14.10 -10.70 -15.09
C LYS A 153 -15.42 -10.25 -14.49
N LEU A 154 -15.59 -10.32 -13.17
CA LEU A 154 -16.81 -9.93 -12.47
C LEU A 154 -16.83 -8.44 -12.13
N LEU A 155 -15.68 -7.73 -12.19
CA LEU A 155 -15.61 -6.31 -11.84
C LEU A 155 -16.37 -5.41 -12.81
N LEU A 156 -16.28 -5.64 -14.11
CA LEU A 156 -16.98 -4.85 -15.12
C LEU A 156 -18.52 -4.87 -14.93
N PRO A 157 -19.20 -6.03 -14.86
CA PRO A 157 -20.65 -6.06 -14.61
C PRO A 157 -21.02 -5.57 -13.19
N TYR A 158 -20.18 -5.82 -12.17
CA TYR A 158 -20.35 -5.25 -10.83
C TYR A 158 -20.33 -3.71 -10.85
N MET A 159 -19.38 -3.08 -11.53
CA MET A 159 -19.27 -1.63 -11.65
C MET A 159 -20.47 -1.02 -12.41
N MET A 160 -20.93 -1.65 -13.49
CA MET A 160 -22.16 -1.24 -14.18
C MET A 160 -23.39 -1.33 -13.26
N GLU A 161 -23.46 -2.36 -12.42
CA GLU A 161 -24.56 -2.54 -11.47
C GLU A 161 -24.54 -1.46 -10.37
N GLN A 162 -23.37 -1.16 -9.80
CA GLN A 162 -23.22 -0.13 -8.76
C GLN A 162 -23.55 1.27 -9.30
N GLY A 163 -23.09 1.62 -10.50
CA GLY A 163 -23.44 2.89 -11.16
C GLY A 163 -24.94 3.06 -11.40
N THR A 164 -25.68 1.96 -11.61
CA THR A 164 -27.13 1.96 -11.80
C THR A 164 -27.90 2.19 -10.48
N ARG A 165 -27.34 1.83 -9.31
CA ARG A 165 -27.94 2.14 -8.00
C ARG A 165 -27.83 3.63 -7.61
N GLY A 166 -26.88 4.36 -8.20
CA GLY A 166 -26.59 5.76 -7.83
C GLY A 166 -27.50 6.83 -8.46
N SER A 167 -28.35 6.49 -9.44
CA SER A 167 -29.25 7.48 -10.08
C SER A 167 -30.53 6.85 -10.64
N PRO A 168 -31.72 7.16 -10.07
CA PRO A 168 -33.00 6.66 -10.59
C PRO A 168 -33.33 7.10 -12.03
N SER A 169 -32.66 8.14 -12.55
CA SER A 169 -32.95 8.72 -13.88
C SER A 169 -32.18 8.06 -15.03
N ALA A 170 -31.10 7.32 -14.75
CA ALA A 170 -30.24 6.75 -15.80
C ALA A 170 -30.92 5.63 -16.62
N SER A 171 -31.92 4.96 -16.04
CA SER A 171 -32.63 3.83 -16.64
C SER A 171 -33.49 4.21 -17.86
N PHE A 172 -33.88 5.48 -18.00
CA PHE A 172 -34.84 5.91 -19.03
C PHE A 172 -34.22 6.36 -20.36
N MET A 173 -32.92 6.69 -20.41
CA MET A 173 -32.29 7.20 -21.64
C MET A 173 -31.54 6.14 -22.47
N ARG A 174 -31.29 4.94 -21.93
CA ARG A 174 -30.43 3.93 -22.60
C ARG A 174 -31.07 3.25 -23.83
N HIS A 175 -32.33 3.58 -24.17
CA HIS A 175 -33.02 3.07 -25.37
C HIS A 175 -32.92 3.98 -26.61
N ALA A 176 -32.30 5.17 -26.51
CA ALA A 176 -32.42 6.22 -27.55
C ALA A 176 -31.17 6.43 -28.44
N SER A 177 -30.09 5.66 -28.26
CA SER A 177 -28.81 5.90 -28.97
C SER A 177 -28.21 4.60 -29.51
N GLY A 178 -28.58 4.25 -30.74
CA GLY A 178 -27.85 3.27 -31.56
C GLY A 178 -26.76 3.94 -32.40
N ASP A 179 -25.77 3.15 -32.81
CA ASP A 179 -24.69 3.44 -33.77
C ASP A 179 -23.78 4.66 -33.53
N ALA A 180 -22.62 4.38 -32.94
CA ALA A 180 -21.36 5.09 -33.23
C ALA A 180 -20.17 4.11 -33.09
N GLN A 181 -19.71 3.54 -34.20
CA GLN A 181 -18.70 2.47 -34.23
C GLN A 181 -17.28 3.02 -34.40
N LEU A 182 -16.70 3.65 -33.36
CA LEU A 182 -15.38 4.30 -33.44
C LEU A 182 -14.48 4.17 -32.17
N GLU A 183 -14.62 3.13 -31.33
CA GLU A 183 -13.77 2.97 -30.12
C GLU A 183 -13.26 1.55 -29.86
N ASN A 184 -11.96 1.30 -30.15
CA ASN A 184 -11.29 0.05 -29.74
C ASN A 184 -10.12 0.30 -28.75
N ASP A 185 -9.30 1.34 -28.94
CA ASP A 185 -8.25 1.67 -27.96
C ASP A 185 -8.78 2.40 -26.72
N ALA A 186 -9.73 3.33 -26.89
CA ALA A 186 -10.39 4.03 -25.78
C ALA A 186 -11.20 3.07 -24.88
N SER A 187 -11.89 2.09 -25.48
CA SER A 187 -12.69 1.09 -24.75
C SER A 187 -11.83 0.09 -23.98
N VAL A 188 -10.64 -0.28 -24.47
CA VAL A 188 -9.67 -1.11 -23.74
C VAL A 188 -9.04 -0.36 -22.56
N LEU A 189 -8.71 0.93 -22.72
CA LEU A 189 -8.21 1.77 -21.61
C LEU A 189 -9.30 1.94 -20.53
N SER A 190 -10.53 2.28 -20.93
CA SER A 190 -11.71 2.37 -20.05
C SER A 190 -11.98 1.07 -19.28
N THR A 191 -11.78 -0.09 -19.92
CA THR A 191 -11.92 -1.40 -19.26
C THR A 191 -10.86 -1.62 -18.17
N ASN A 192 -9.62 -1.16 -18.39
CA ASN A 192 -8.54 -1.28 -17.40
C ASN A 192 -8.81 -0.38 -16.19
N GLU A 193 -9.19 0.87 -16.41
CA GLU A 193 -9.54 1.83 -15.36
C GLU A 193 -10.75 1.34 -14.55
N THR A 194 -11.74 0.76 -15.22
CA THR A 194 -12.91 0.12 -14.56
C THR A 194 -12.46 -1.07 -13.71
N SER A 195 -11.53 -1.89 -14.18
CA SER A 195 -11.00 -3.03 -13.42
C SER A 195 -10.18 -2.58 -12.20
N VAL A 196 -9.29 -1.60 -12.35
CA VAL A 196 -8.54 -1.00 -11.22
C VAL A 196 -9.49 -0.40 -10.18
N THR A 197 -10.52 0.34 -10.63
CA THR A 197 -11.55 0.92 -9.77
C THR A 197 -12.39 -0.16 -9.08
N GLY A 198 -12.74 -1.23 -9.78
CA GLY A 198 -13.44 -2.39 -9.23
C GLY A 198 -12.64 -3.09 -8.15
N PHE A 199 -11.35 -3.39 -8.40
CA PHE A 199 -10.46 -3.97 -7.40
C PHE A 199 -10.30 -3.06 -6.19
N ARG A 200 -10.18 -1.74 -6.38
CA ARG A 200 -10.17 -0.78 -5.26
C ARG A 200 -11.46 -0.87 -4.44
N SER A 201 -12.64 -0.83 -5.05
CA SER A 201 -13.93 -0.97 -4.35
C SER A 201 -14.04 -2.28 -3.57
N VAL A 202 -13.58 -3.39 -4.16
CA VAL A 202 -13.57 -4.71 -3.49
C VAL A 202 -12.58 -4.73 -2.32
N PHE A 203 -11.35 -4.28 -2.49
CA PHE A 203 -10.33 -4.29 -1.43
C PHE A 203 -10.57 -3.24 -0.34
N SER A 204 -11.31 -2.16 -0.60
CA SER A 204 -11.74 -1.21 0.44
C SER A 204 -12.80 -1.79 1.40
N LYS A 205 -13.54 -2.84 1.01
CA LYS A 205 -14.53 -3.51 1.88
C LYS A 205 -13.83 -4.47 2.86
N SER A 206 -13.97 -4.22 4.17
CA SER A 206 -13.31 -5.03 5.21
C SER A 206 -13.73 -6.51 5.20
N SER A 207 -15.00 -6.81 4.86
CA SER A 207 -15.49 -8.19 4.73
C SER A 207 -14.92 -8.98 3.55
N LEU A 208 -14.43 -8.30 2.51
CA LEU A 208 -13.92 -8.93 1.29
C LEU A 208 -12.38 -9.04 1.29
N ARG A 209 -11.69 -8.12 1.96
CA ARG A 209 -10.24 -7.96 1.90
C ARG A 209 -9.51 -9.21 2.45
N PRO A 210 -8.68 -9.89 1.65
CA PRO A 210 -7.79 -10.93 2.16
C PRO A 210 -6.80 -10.32 3.16
N SER A 211 -6.69 -10.92 4.35
CA SER A 211 -5.75 -10.47 5.40
C SER A 211 -4.27 -10.68 5.06
N THR A 212 -3.96 -11.28 3.91
CA THR A 212 -2.59 -11.63 3.49
C THR A 212 -2.30 -11.22 2.04
N ILE A 213 -3.04 -10.22 1.54
CA ILE A 213 -3.03 -9.79 0.14
C ILE A 213 -1.64 -9.33 -0.33
N PHE A 214 -0.86 -8.63 0.51
CA PHE A 214 0.46 -8.15 0.10
C PHE A 214 1.47 -9.31 -0.02
N ARG A 215 1.50 -10.22 0.96
CA ARG A 215 2.28 -11.48 0.88
C ARG A 215 1.92 -12.29 -0.37
N ASP A 216 0.63 -12.47 -0.63
CA ASP A 216 0.15 -13.32 -1.70
C ASP A 216 0.43 -12.76 -3.10
N LEU A 217 0.32 -11.44 -3.28
CA LEU A 217 0.73 -10.77 -4.51
C LEU A 217 2.25 -10.82 -4.70
N GLN A 218 3.04 -10.74 -3.63
CA GLN A 218 4.50 -10.92 -3.70
C GLN A 218 4.87 -12.34 -4.13
N TYR A 219 4.15 -13.38 -3.68
CA TYR A 219 4.35 -14.74 -4.16
C TYR A 219 4.03 -14.89 -5.65
N ILE A 220 2.96 -14.26 -6.14
CA ILE A 220 2.65 -14.23 -7.58
C ILE A 220 3.79 -13.52 -8.35
N ALA A 221 4.22 -12.35 -7.89
CA ALA A 221 5.26 -11.55 -8.55
C ALA A 221 6.62 -12.26 -8.62
N ALA A 222 7.04 -12.91 -7.53
CA ALA A 222 8.37 -13.50 -7.40
C ALA A 222 8.49 -14.92 -8.00
N LEU A 223 7.39 -15.68 -8.08
CA LEU A 223 7.43 -17.11 -8.39
C LEU A 223 6.78 -17.50 -9.72
N LEU A 224 6.10 -16.57 -10.40
CA LEU A 224 5.60 -16.79 -11.76
C LEU A 224 6.55 -16.19 -12.80
N PRO A 225 6.69 -16.82 -13.99
CA PRO A 225 7.55 -16.29 -15.04
C PRO A 225 7.03 -14.95 -15.55
N SER A 226 7.92 -14.01 -15.85
CA SER A 226 7.54 -12.69 -16.38
C SER A 226 6.71 -12.79 -17.66
N ALA A 227 6.95 -13.82 -18.49
CA ALA A 227 6.13 -14.12 -19.67
C ALA A 227 4.66 -14.39 -19.34
N THR A 228 4.36 -15.05 -18.22
CA THR A 228 2.99 -15.25 -17.74
C THR A 228 2.37 -13.95 -17.25
N LEU A 229 3.13 -13.13 -16.53
CA LEU A 229 2.64 -11.86 -15.97
C LEU A 229 2.46 -10.75 -17.01
N GLN A 230 3.25 -10.75 -18.10
CA GLN A 230 3.18 -9.72 -19.16
C GLN A 230 2.36 -10.15 -20.38
N GLY A 231 2.37 -11.44 -20.73
CA GLY A 231 1.79 -11.95 -21.98
C GLY A 231 0.37 -12.51 -21.88
N THR A 232 -0.28 -12.47 -20.70
CA THR A 232 -1.59 -13.12 -20.49
C THR A 232 -2.63 -12.16 -19.91
N SER A 233 -3.91 -12.42 -20.18
CA SER A 233 -5.02 -11.69 -19.55
C SER A 233 -5.06 -11.87 -18.02
N GLN A 234 -4.57 -13.00 -17.51
CA GLN A 234 -4.38 -13.21 -16.07
C GLN A 234 -3.32 -12.25 -15.50
N GLY A 235 -2.18 -12.13 -16.18
CA GLY A 235 -1.12 -11.19 -15.83
C GLY A 235 -1.61 -9.74 -15.81
N LYS A 236 -2.44 -9.36 -16.79
CA LYS A 236 -3.13 -8.06 -16.84
C LYS A 236 -4.05 -7.85 -15.63
N ALA A 237 -4.87 -8.83 -15.28
CA ALA A 237 -5.73 -8.78 -14.07
C ALA A 237 -4.91 -8.65 -12.78
N PHE A 238 -3.79 -9.36 -12.67
CA PHE A 238 -2.82 -9.19 -11.59
C PHE A 238 -2.23 -7.76 -11.56
N THR A 239 -1.87 -7.18 -12.70
CA THR A 239 -1.42 -5.78 -12.77
C THR A 239 -2.50 -4.82 -12.30
N ASN A 240 -3.76 -4.99 -12.73
CA ASN A 240 -4.89 -4.18 -12.28
C ASN A 240 -5.07 -4.26 -10.75
N ALA A 241 -5.05 -5.47 -10.19
CA ALA A 241 -5.15 -5.70 -8.75
C ALA A 241 -3.97 -5.10 -7.96
N ALA A 242 -2.75 -5.24 -8.49
CA ALA A 242 -1.54 -4.71 -7.88
C ALA A 242 -1.51 -3.17 -7.87
N VAL A 243 -1.96 -2.50 -8.95
CA VAL A 243 -2.14 -1.04 -8.99
C VAL A 243 -3.20 -0.61 -7.99
N ALA A 244 -4.35 -1.30 -7.96
CA ALA A 244 -5.45 -1.01 -7.04
C ALA A 244 -5.03 -1.05 -5.56
N ILE A 245 -4.44 -2.17 -5.11
CA ILE A 245 -4.05 -2.32 -3.69
C ILE A 245 -2.84 -1.45 -3.32
N THR A 246 -1.88 -1.25 -4.22
CA THR A 246 -0.75 -0.32 -3.98
C THR A 246 -1.25 1.11 -3.80
N SER A 247 -2.23 1.52 -4.60
CA SER A 247 -2.84 2.84 -4.49
C SER A 247 -3.60 3.02 -3.16
N LEU A 248 -4.35 2.00 -2.71
CA LEU A 248 -4.95 2.00 -1.37
C LEU A 248 -3.89 2.01 -0.25
N LYS A 249 -2.78 1.27 -0.41
CA LYS A 249 -1.66 1.26 0.54
C LYS A 249 -1.05 2.65 0.71
N ASN A 250 -0.84 3.36 -0.39
CA ASN A 250 -0.29 4.72 -0.38
C ASN A 250 -1.22 5.74 0.32
N GLU A 251 -2.54 5.61 0.17
CA GLU A 251 -3.50 6.46 0.90
C GLU A 251 -3.46 6.21 2.40
N VAL A 252 -3.50 4.95 2.82
CA VAL A 252 -3.42 4.57 4.23
C VAL A 252 -2.09 5.04 4.84
N ARG A 253 -0.98 4.89 4.12
CA ARG A 253 0.34 5.39 4.52
C ARG A 253 0.32 6.91 4.77
N GLY A 254 -0.29 7.69 3.88
CA GLY A 254 -0.46 9.13 4.06
C GLY A 254 -1.28 9.47 5.31
N ILE A 255 -2.37 8.75 5.56
CA ILE A 255 -3.23 8.96 6.73
C ILE A 255 -2.54 8.58 8.04
N MET A 256 -1.68 7.55 8.04
CA MET A 256 -0.84 7.22 9.19
C MET A 256 0.11 8.39 9.53
N VAL A 257 0.70 9.04 8.52
CA VAL A 257 1.55 10.24 8.68
C VAL A 257 0.73 11.43 9.19
N GLU A 258 -0.37 11.79 8.52
CA GLU A 258 -1.26 12.90 8.92
C GLU A 258 -1.81 12.73 10.35
N THR A 259 -2.10 11.48 10.75
CA THR A 259 -2.56 11.16 12.10
C THR A 259 -1.42 11.28 13.12
N ALA A 260 -0.23 10.78 12.82
CA ALA A 260 0.94 10.90 13.70
C ALA A 260 1.35 12.36 13.92
N ASP A 261 1.39 13.18 12.87
CA ASP A 261 1.59 14.64 12.95
C ASP A 261 0.53 15.29 13.87
N SER A 262 -0.74 14.92 13.70
CA SER A 262 -1.85 15.45 14.50
C SER A 262 -1.70 15.10 15.99
N ILE A 263 -1.29 13.87 16.31
CA ILE A 263 -1.02 13.41 17.67
C ILE A 263 0.16 14.17 18.29
N ILE A 264 1.28 14.29 17.56
CA ILE A 264 2.47 14.98 18.05
C ILE A 264 2.19 16.46 18.30
N ASN A 265 1.47 17.13 17.39
CA ASN A 265 1.06 18.52 17.57
C ASN A 265 0.14 18.69 18.80
N TYR A 266 -0.81 17.78 19.02
CA TYR A 266 -1.68 17.81 20.20
C TYR A 266 -0.90 17.66 21.51
N HIS A 267 -0.04 16.64 21.62
CA HIS A 267 0.73 16.39 22.85
C HIS A 267 1.84 17.41 23.09
N SER A 268 2.45 17.96 22.03
CA SER A 268 3.45 19.03 22.13
C SER A 268 2.82 20.32 22.69
N ASN A 269 1.66 20.73 22.16
CA ASN A 269 0.96 21.93 22.63
C ASN A 269 0.41 21.79 24.07
N ASN A 270 0.09 20.57 24.50
CA ASN A 270 -0.37 20.30 25.87
C ASN A 270 0.77 20.10 26.90
N ARG A 271 2.03 19.87 26.47
CA ARG A 271 3.16 19.55 27.37
C ARG A 271 3.85 20.76 28.02
N GLY A 272 3.54 22.00 27.65
CA GLY A 272 4.26 23.17 28.16
C GLY A 272 3.44 24.46 28.19
N HIS A 273 3.93 25.46 28.94
CA HIS A 273 3.36 26.81 29.13
C HIS A 273 3.36 27.70 27.86
N GLY A 274 3.14 27.13 26.67
CA GLY A 274 2.77 27.88 25.48
C GLY A 274 1.36 28.44 25.64
N ARG A 275 1.12 29.67 25.16
CA ARG A 275 -0.16 30.38 25.28
C ARG A 275 -1.29 29.55 24.64
N SER A 276 -2.00 28.75 25.44
CA SER A 276 -3.26 28.15 25.02
C SER A 276 -4.15 29.28 24.51
N SER A 277 -4.58 29.21 23.24
CA SER A 277 -5.65 30.09 22.80
C SER A 277 -6.83 29.85 23.74
N SER A 278 -7.46 30.88 24.28
CA SER A 278 -8.59 30.69 25.18
C SER A 278 -9.67 29.84 24.48
N THR A 279 -10.50 29.15 25.25
CA THR A 279 -11.59 28.32 24.68
C THR A 279 -12.49 29.15 23.74
N ALA A 280 -12.61 30.46 23.99
CA ALA A 280 -13.32 31.44 23.15
C ALA A 280 -12.55 31.92 21.90
N GLN A 281 -11.27 31.58 21.74
CA GLN A 281 -10.49 31.75 20.51
C GLN A 281 -10.61 30.48 19.66
N GLN A 282 -10.39 29.29 20.23
CA GLN A 282 -10.64 28.00 19.58
C GLN A 282 -12.08 27.90 19.01
N GLN A 283 -13.09 28.35 19.74
CA GLN A 283 -14.49 28.40 19.26
C GLN A 283 -14.74 29.41 18.13
N ARG A 284 -13.96 30.50 18.04
CA ARG A 284 -14.06 31.46 16.92
C ARG A 284 -13.34 30.96 15.67
N ASP A 285 -12.18 30.33 15.86
CA ASP A 285 -11.38 29.82 14.75
C ASP A 285 -12.08 28.62 14.09
N SER A 286 -12.72 27.73 14.86
CA SER A 286 -13.54 26.62 14.33
C SER A 286 -14.87 27.07 13.71
N ALA A 287 -15.43 28.21 14.12
CA ALA A 287 -16.62 28.80 13.50
C ALA A 287 -16.30 29.61 12.23
N THR A 288 -15.06 30.11 12.09
CA THR A 288 -14.63 30.93 10.94
C THR A 288 -14.00 30.07 9.84
N PHE A 289 -13.28 29.02 10.21
CA PHE A 289 -12.68 28.07 9.28
C PHE A 289 -13.28 26.68 9.52
N SER A 290 -14.24 26.30 8.67
CA SER A 290 -14.68 24.91 8.58
C SER A 290 -13.47 24.05 8.20
N ALA A 291 -12.91 23.33 9.17
CA ALA A 291 -11.82 22.41 8.93
C ALA A 291 -12.23 21.41 7.84
N PRO A 292 -11.35 21.07 6.88
CA PRO A 292 -11.68 20.12 5.84
C PRO A 292 -12.06 18.78 6.48
N SER A 293 -13.08 18.10 5.95
CA SER A 293 -13.71 16.89 6.51
C SER A 293 -12.81 15.65 6.66
N ARG A 294 -11.48 15.81 6.48
CA ARG A 294 -10.44 14.81 6.70
C ARG A 294 -9.65 14.99 8.00
N THR A 295 -9.64 16.16 8.63
CA THR A 295 -8.93 16.33 9.92
C THR A 295 -9.74 15.67 11.04
N PRO A 296 -9.18 14.68 11.78
CA PRO A 296 -9.85 14.10 12.93
C PRO A 296 -10.11 15.16 14.01
N SER A 297 -11.20 15.00 14.77
CA SER A 297 -11.54 15.97 15.82
C SER A 297 -10.49 15.98 16.94
N ALA A 298 -10.41 17.06 17.72
CA ALA A 298 -9.49 17.12 18.86
C ALA A 298 -9.79 16.01 19.90
N GLU A 299 -11.05 15.60 20.03
CA GLU A 299 -11.49 14.49 20.87
C GLU A 299 -11.04 13.12 20.29
N ASP A 300 -11.09 12.96 18.97
CA ASP A 300 -10.56 11.77 18.27
C ASP A 300 -9.04 11.62 18.40
N ILE A 301 -8.30 12.73 18.46
CA ILE A 301 -6.83 12.71 18.59
C ILE A 301 -6.43 12.43 20.05
N ALA A 302 -7.17 12.95 21.03
CA ALA A 302 -6.87 12.85 22.45
C ALA A 302 -6.82 11.41 23.01
N ARG A 303 -7.42 10.42 22.32
CA ARG A 303 -7.35 9.00 22.73
C ARG A 303 -6.02 8.32 22.41
N TYR A 304 -5.20 8.90 21.53
CA TYR A 304 -3.91 8.33 21.12
C TYR A 304 -2.75 8.92 21.92
N SER A 305 -1.73 8.12 22.14
CA SER A 305 -0.50 8.47 22.85
C SER A 305 0.63 8.88 21.90
N MET A 306 1.70 9.47 22.43
CA MET A 306 2.93 9.70 21.66
C MET A 306 3.58 8.40 21.14
N ALA A 307 3.38 7.27 21.82
CA ALA A 307 3.86 5.96 21.35
C ALA A 307 3.05 5.46 20.14
N ASP A 308 1.77 5.81 20.04
CA ASP A 308 0.95 5.50 18.86
C ASP A 308 1.44 6.28 17.63
N ALA A 309 1.80 7.57 17.79
CA ALA A 309 2.41 8.35 16.70
C ALA A 309 3.76 7.75 16.26
N ALA A 310 4.60 7.33 17.21
CA ALA A 310 5.85 6.64 16.92
C ALA A 310 5.62 5.32 16.15
N TYR A 311 4.61 4.54 16.52
CA TYR A 311 4.24 3.30 15.83
C TYR A 311 3.74 3.55 14.40
N LEU A 312 2.89 4.57 14.21
CA LEU A 312 2.42 4.97 12.88
C LEU A 312 3.57 5.42 11.96
N TYR A 313 4.53 6.20 12.48
CA TYR A 313 5.72 6.56 11.70
C TYR A 313 6.64 5.38 11.40
N GLN A 314 6.80 4.41 12.31
CA GLN A 314 7.54 3.19 11.99
C GLN A 314 6.92 2.43 10.81
N ILE A 315 5.60 2.29 10.76
CA ILE A 315 4.91 1.64 9.63
C ILE A 315 5.14 2.45 8.34
N ALA A 316 4.83 3.74 8.35
CA ALA A 316 4.93 4.57 7.16
C ALA A 316 6.38 4.71 6.65
N ALA A 317 7.37 4.75 7.54
CA ALA A 317 8.79 4.82 7.19
C ALA A 317 9.30 3.51 6.57
N LYS A 318 8.88 2.34 7.08
CA LYS A 318 9.16 1.02 6.49
C LYS A 318 8.54 0.88 5.10
N GLU A 319 7.35 1.45 4.89
CA GLU A 319 6.67 1.55 3.59
C GLU A 319 7.27 2.61 2.64
N GLY A 320 8.38 3.26 3.04
CA GLY A 320 9.15 4.16 2.19
C GLY A 320 8.68 5.61 2.17
N ASP A 321 7.85 6.05 3.13
CA ASP A 321 7.44 7.45 3.21
C ASP A 321 8.58 8.35 3.70
N ILE A 322 9.01 9.30 2.86
CA ILE A 322 10.16 10.16 3.14
C ILE A 322 9.92 11.10 4.33
N VAL A 323 8.67 11.52 4.57
CA VAL A 323 8.32 12.39 5.70
C VAL A 323 8.33 11.56 6.97
N ALA A 324 7.68 10.39 6.97
CA ALA A 324 7.72 9.47 8.11
C ALA A 324 9.16 9.08 8.49
N GLN A 325 10.05 8.87 7.51
CA GLN A 325 11.46 8.56 7.77
C GLN A 325 12.19 9.72 8.47
N ARG A 326 11.90 10.98 8.09
CA ARG A 326 12.45 12.17 8.75
C ARG A 326 11.91 12.31 10.18
N GLU A 327 10.59 12.24 10.36
CA GLU A 327 9.98 12.43 11.67
C GLU A 327 10.26 11.28 12.64
N LEU A 328 10.39 10.04 12.14
CA LEU A 328 10.87 8.90 12.92
C LEU A 328 12.30 9.13 13.43
N ALA A 329 13.19 9.67 12.58
CA ALA A 329 14.54 10.05 13.00
C ALA A 329 14.50 11.16 14.08
N THR A 330 13.64 12.17 13.93
CA THR A 330 13.41 13.21 14.94
C THR A 330 12.90 12.63 16.26
N LEU A 331 11.97 11.67 16.23
CA LEU A 331 11.48 11.00 17.44
C LEU A 331 12.59 10.20 18.14
N TYR A 332 13.42 9.45 17.42
CA TYR A 332 14.58 8.78 18.02
C TYR A 332 15.55 9.77 18.71
N LEU A 333 15.69 11.00 18.22
CA LEU A 333 16.57 12.02 18.82
C LEU A 333 15.93 12.80 19.98
N THR A 334 14.60 12.85 20.07
CA THR A 334 13.88 13.69 21.04
C THR A 334 13.14 12.89 22.12
N HIS A 335 12.72 11.66 21.79
CA HIS A 335 11.90 10.78 22.62
C HIS A 335 12.26 9.30 22.37
N PRO A 336 13.53 8.89 22.57
CA PRO A 336 13.99 7.52 22.31
C PRO A 336 13.27 6.46 23.15
N GLU A 337 12.64 6.83 24.26
CA GLU A 337 11.90 5.93 25.15
C GLU A 337 10.55 5.45 24.58
N LEU A 338 10.05 6.07 23.51
CA LEU A 338 8.74 5.74 22.93
C LEU A 338 8.73 4.47 22.08
N MET A 339 9.89 3.96 21.64
CA MET A 339 9.96 2.84 20.72
C MET A 339 11.30 2.10 20.73
N GLU A 340 11.27 0.84 20.34
CA GLU A 340 12.47 0.04 20.09
C GLU A 340 13.25 0.53 18.86
N HIS A 341 14.54 0.18 18.79
CA HIS A 341 15.38 0.46 17.62
C HIS A 341 15.02 -0.43 16.44
N VAL A 342 14.51 0.19 15.37
CA VAL A 342 14.14 -0.51 14.14
C VAL A 342 14.88 0.09 12.95
N ILE A 343 15.36 -0.76 12.04
CA ILE A 343 16.01 -0.34 10.80
C ILE A 343 15.10 -0.58 9.60
N SER A 344 15.30 0.19 8.52
CA SER A 344 14.52 0.02 7.28
C SER A 344 14.65 -1.38 6.67
N PRO A 345 13.58 -1.97 6.10
CA PRO A 345 13.62 -3.30 5.51
C PRO A 345 14.77 -3.49 4.51
N PHE A 346 15.38 -4.68 4.52
CA PHE A 346 16.55 -5.04 3.72
C PHE A 346 17.85 -4.23 3.97
N SER A 347 17.85 -3.26 4.89
CA SER A 347 19.08 -2.59 5.32
C SER A 347 19.98 -3.58 6.06
N ARG A 348 21.26 -3.66 5.68
CA ARG A 348 22.22 -4.51 6.39
C ARG A 348 22.61 -3.81 7.70
N PRO A 349 22.60 -4.48 8.87
CA PRO A 349 22.97 -3.84 10.13
C PRO A 349 24.34 -3.15 10.11
N ARG A 350 25.33 -3.72 9.40
CA ARG A 350 26.66 -3.11 9.19
C ARG A 350 26.66 -1.76 8.45
N ASP A 351 25.63 -1.49 7.65
CA ASP A 351 25.52 -0.24 6.88
C ASP A 351 24.90 0.88 7.75
N VAL A 352 24.18 0.48 8.82
CA VAL A 352 23.54 1.34 9.83
C VAL A 352 24.50 1.62 10.99
N PHE A 353 25.00 0.56 11.62
CA PHE A 353 25.90 0.59 12.77
C PHE A 353 27.35 0.57 12.29
N LYS A 354 27.78 1.69 11.69
CA LYS A 354 29.15 1.85 11.22
C LYS A 354 30.07 2.12 12.40
N GLU A 355 31.07 1.28 12.60
CA GLU A 355 32.07 1.38 13.68
C GLU A 355 32.72 2.78 13.76
N GLU A 356 32.97 3.42 12.61
CA GLU A 356 33.48 4.79 12.55
C GLU A 356 32.54 5.84 13.15
N LEU A 357 31.23 5.75 12.87
CA LEU A 357 30.21 6.67 13.38
C LEU A 357 29.91 6.40 14.85
N GLU A 358 29.74 5.12 15.19
CA GLU A 358 29.52 4.68 16.57
C GLU A 358 30.72 5.07 17.45
N GLY A 359 31.95 4.84 16.98
CA GLY A 359 33.19 5.23 17.66
C GLY A 359 33.36 6.74 17.82
N LYS A 360 32.91 7.56 16.85
CA LYS A 360 32.85 9.02 16.99
C LYS A 360 31.85 9.45 18.08
N TRP A 361 30.63 8.92 18.06
CA TRP A 361 29.60 9.29 19.03
C TRP A 361 29.81 8.69 20.42
N ARG A 362 30.51 7.56 20.54
CA ARG A 362 31.02 7.03 21.83
C ARG A 362 32.14 7.88 22.43
N LYS A 363 32.96 8.56 21.63
CA LYS A 363 34.01 9.47 22.12
C LYS A 363 33.45 10.80 22.60
N ASN A 364 32.46 11.34 21.89
CA ASN A 364 31.81 12.61 22.20
C ASN A 364 30.64 12.40 23.18
N GLN A 365 30.92 11.69 24.28
CA GLN A 365 29.94 11.18 25.25
C GLN A 365 29.53 12.24 26.29
N ASP A 366 28.85 13.28 25.83
CA ASP A 366 28.11 14.17 26.73
C ASP A 366 27.03 13.38 27.47
N PRO A 367 26.91 13.48 28.82
CA PRO A 367 25.87 12.79 29.59
C PRO A 367 24.43 13.15 29.18
N ASN A 368 24.26 14.27 28.47
CA ASN A 368 22.97 14.76 27.97
C ASN A 368 22.67 14.33 26.52
N ARG A 369 23.56 13.55 25.88
CA ARG A 369 23.43 13.13 24.47
C ARG A 369 22.74 11.77 24.37
N CYS A 370 21.91 11.60 23.34
CA CYS A 370 21.31 10.30 23.03
C CYS A 370 22.37 9.20 22.77
N ASP A 371 22.03 7.97 23.16
CA ASP A 371 22.90 6.80 23.04
C ASP A 371 23.42 6.58 21.60
N PRO A 372 24.70 6.20 21.39
CA PRO A 372 25.28 6.00 20.06
C PRO A 372 24.51 5.05 19.13
N VAL A 373 23.81 4.03 19.64
CA VAL A 373 22.96 3.13 18.84
C VAL A 373 21.73 3.88 18.34
N THR A 374 21.05 4.64 19.23
CA THR A 374 19.97 5.56 18.85
C THR A 374 20.43 6.56 17.79
N MET A 375 21.63 7.13 17.94
CA MET A 375 22.19 8.06 16.95
C MET A 375 22.42 7.40 15.58
N CYS A 376 22.84 6.13 15.52
CA CYS A 376 22.97 5.37 14.27
C CYS A 376 21.61 5.14 13.60
N VAL A 377 20.60 4.74 14.37
CA VAL A 377 19.24 4.49 13.86
C VAL A 377 18.60 5.78 13.35
N ALA A 378 18.68 6.87 14.11
CA ALA A 378 18.20 8.18 13.69
C ALA A 378 18.91 8.67 12.41
N HIS A 379 20.24 8.56 12.37
CA HIS A 379 21.03 8.94 11.19
C HIS A 379 20.66 8.11 9.95
N HIS A 380 20.39 6.81 10.10
CA HIS A 380 19.95 5.93 9.01
C HIS A 380 18.62 6.37 8.42
N TRP A 381 17.60 6.56 9.27
CA TRP A 381 16.28 7.02 8.81
C TRP A 381 16.32 8.42 8.18
N MET A 382 17.09 9.35 8.76
CA MET A 382 17.32 10.68 8.19
C MET A 382 18.04 10.60 6.83
N SER A 383 19.03 9.71 6.70
CA SER A 383 19.74 9.46 5.43
C SER A 383 18.84 8.88 4.35
N LEU A 384 17.88 8.02 4.71
CA LEU A 384 16.91 7.48 3.77
C LEU A 384 15.94 8.57 3.28
N SER A 385 15.42 9.39 4.19
CA SER A 385 14.58 10.54 3.85
C SER A 385 15.29 11.51 2.89
N ALA A 386 16.54 11.89 3.21
CA ALA A 386 17.36 12.76 2.38
C ALA A 386 17.63 12.16 0.99
N LYS A 387 17.92 10.85 0.89
CA LYS A 387 18.05 10.13 -0.39
C LYS A 387 16.73 10.10 -1.17
N GLY A 388 15.60 9.97 -0.48
CA GLY A 388 14.26 10.01 -1.05
C GLY A 388 13.85 11.38 -1.59
N GLY A 389 14.62 12.43 -1.31
CA GLY A 389 14.45 13.76 -1.89
C GLY A 389 14.19 14.88 -0.88
N ASP A 390 13.90 14.54 0.37
CA ASP A 390 13.49 15.47 1.43
C ASP A 390 14.53 16.59 1.68
N SER A 391 14.09 17.83 1.59
CA SER A 391 14.96 19.02 1.73
C SER A 391 15.35 19.30 3.18
N LEU A 392 14.47 19.03 4.14
CA LEU A 392 14.73 19.26 5.56
C LEU A 392 15.71 18.21 6.09
N ALA A 393 15.57 16.96 5.68
CA ALA A 393 16.51 15.90 6.02
C ALA A 393 17.91 16.14 5.42
N LYS A 394 18.00 16.64 4.18
CA LYS A 394 19.27 17.04 3.55
C LYS A 394 19.95 18.16 4.33
N GLU A 395 19.22 19.21 4.68
CA GLU A 395 19.78 20.35 5.42
C GLU A 395 20.23 19.96 6.83
N TYR A 396 19.46 19.13 7.53
CA TYR A 396 19.85 18.58 8.83
C TYR A 396 21.19 17.82 8.77
N LEU A 397 21.37 16.94 7.76
CA LEU A 397 22.63 16.19 7.60
C LEU A 397 23.78 17.13 7.25
N ARG A 398 23.56 18.11 6.36
CA ARG A 398 24.56 19.11 5.97
C ARG A 398 25.05 19.92 7.16
N GLN A 399 24.15 20.45 7.98
CA GLN A 399 24.49 21.21 9.20
C GLN A 399 25.27 20.36 10.21
N ARG A 400 24.97 19.06 10.28
CA ARG A 400 25.64 18.13 11.20
C ARG A 400 27.03 17.72 10.71
N GLU A 401 27.21 17.54 9.40
CA GLU A 401 28.54 17.36 8.80
C GLU A 401 29.42 18.61 8.98
N GLU A 402 28.85 19.82 8.86
CA GLU A 402 29.55 21.07 9.18
C GLU A 402 29.96 21.11 10.66
N MET A 403 29.04 20.82 11.58
CA MET A 403 29.31 20.82 13.03
C MET A 403 30.36 19.77 13.44
N ASP A 404 30.35 18.58 12.82
CA ASP A 404 31.34 17.51 13.06
C ASP A 404 32.69 17.79 12.32
N SER A 405 32.82 18.92 11.60
CA SER A 405 34.05 19.35 10.88
C SER A 405 34.85 20.47 11.60
N PHE A 406 34.36 20.95 12.75
CA PHE A 406 35.04 21.92 13.63
C PHE A 406 35.58 21.27 14.91
#